data_AF-A0A524QIX3-F1
#
_entry.id   AF-A0A524QIX3-F1
#
_cell.length_a   1.000
_cell.length_b   1.000
_cell.length_c   1.000
_cell.angle_alpha   90.00
_cell.angle_beta   90.00
_cell.angle_gamma   90.00
#
_symmetry.space_group_name_H-M   'P 1'
#
loop_
_entity.id
_entity.type
_entity.pdbx_description
1 polymer ?
#
loop_
_entity_poly.entity_id
_entity_poly.type
_entity_poly.pdbx_seq_one_letter_code
_entity_poly.pdbx_strand_id
1 'polypeptide(L)'
;MLTPGIRAVALRRYLAPLLLVLAFPAAADIDFSSLRAATKNAPAAGAAKAAPASAAAAAKPAASAGETPEDWYRRAAALDRPNANAKALASAAYWYRKAADKGNTDAQVNLAAMYTLGRGVDLDGVEAARLYRKAAEAGNVRAQYNLGVIYHLGQGITKDYADAIHWYESAARQGDANAMNNMAFMYGMGEGVTQSNVEAYVWFALAASRGNTDAAENRDLAASEMTPEERRKAQERFAQVEKQLGM
;
A
#
# COMPACT_ATOMS: atom_id res chain seq x y z
N MET A 1 -14.81 28.14 11.23
CA MET A 1 -13.82 27.54 10.32
C MET A 1 -14.56 26.55 9.44
N LEU A 2 -14.47 26.65 8.12
CA LEU A 2 -15.08 25.69 7.19
C LEU A 2 -14.32 24.36 7.30
N THR A 3 -15.05 23.26 7.49
CA THR A 3 -14.49 21.90 7.43
C THR A 3 -13.97 21.66 6.01
N PRO A 4 -12.71 21.22 5.83
CA PRO A 4 -12.20 20.91 4.50
C PRO A 4 -12.94 19.71 3.92
N GLY A 5 -13.53 19.85 2.73
CA GLY A 5 -14.24 18.78 2.02
C GLY A 5 -13.36 17.62 1.57
N ILE A 6 -13.94 16.51 1.09
CA ILE A 6 -13.20 15.27 0.76
C ILE A 6 -12.03 15.55 -0.18
N ARG A 7 -12.25 16.39 -1.19
CA ARG A 7 -11.20 16.79 -2.14
C ARG A 7 -10.00 17.46 -1.47
N ALA A 8 -10.24 18.32 -0.49
CA ALA A 8 -9.18 19.01 0.23
C ALA A 8 -8.39 18.05 1.14
N VAL A 9 -9.06 17.07 1.75
CA VAL A 9 -8.42 16.01 2.53
C VAL A 9 -7.59 15.09 1.64
N ALA A 10 -8.15 14.64 0.52
CA ALA A 10 -7.47 13.81 -0.47
C ALA A 10 -6.23 14.51 -1.02
N LEU A 11 -6.33 15.76 -1.44
CA LEU A 11 -5.18 16.54 -1.92
C LEU A 11 -4.10 16.66 -0.85
N ARG A 12 -4.43 16.86 0.44
CA ARG A 12 -3.42 16.85 1.51
C ARG A 12 -2.81 15.47 1.72
N ARG A 13 -3.61 14.40 1.66
CA ARG A 13 -3.16 13.01 1.86
C ARG A 13 -2.29 12.50 0.71
N TYR A 14 -2.52 12.96 -0.52
CA TYR A 14 -1.80 12.51 -1.72
C TYR A 14 -0.73 13.49 -2.22
N LEU A 15 -0.76 14.78 -1.85
CA LEU A 15 0.32 15.73 -2.15
C LEU A 15 1.41 15.77 -1.05
N ALA A 16 1.08 15.48 0.21
CA ALA A 16 2.08 15.39 1.28
C ALA A 16 3.12 14.24 1.10
N PRO A 17 2.77 13.05 0.58
CA PRO A 17 3.75 11.99 0.34
C PRO A 17 4.69 12.30 -0.83
N LEU A 18 4.30 13.15 -1.79
CA LEU A 18 5.20 13.59 -2.87
C LEU A 18 6.38 14.42 -2.32
N LEU A 19 6.24 15.03 -1.14
CA LEU A 19 7.33 15.68 -0.40
C LEU A 19 7.97 14.78 0.67
N LEU A 20 7.34 13.67 1.06
CA LEU A 20 7.77 12.78 2.15
C LEU A 20 8.29 11.40 1.68
N VAL A 21 8.54 11.20 0.39
CA VAL A 21 9.29 10.02 -0.11
C VAL A 21 10.80 10.17 0.14
N LEU A 22 11.27 11.28 0.74
CA LEU A 22 12.68 11.50 1.09
C LEU A 22 13.04 11.31 2.58
N ALA A 23 12.14 10.82 3.46
CA ALA A 23 12.39 10.96 4.91
C ALA A 23 12.20 9.75 5.85
N PHE A 24 11.68 8.58 5.47
CA PHE A 24 11.48 7.49 6.45
C PHE A 24 11.71 6.07 5.91
N PRO A 25 12.65 5.29 6.48
CA PRO A 25 12.67 3.84 6.34
C PRO A 25 12.01 3.15 7.56
N ALA A 26 11.40 2.00 7.28
CA ALA A 26 10.89 0.98 8.22
C ALA A 26 9.47 1.18 8.80
N ALA A 27 8.48 0.63 8.10
CA ALA A 27 7.52 -0.34 8.64
C ALA A 27 6.92 -1.09 7.45
N ALA A 28 6.77 -2.40 7.57
CA ALA A 28 5.86 -3.15 6.72
C ALA A 28 4.45 -2.59 6.95
N ASP A 29 3.64 -2.61 5.89
CA ASP A 29 2.33 -1.97 5.74
C ASP A 29 2.43 -0.47 5.43
N ILE A 30 2.25 -0.13 4.13
CA ILE A 30 1.99 1.25 3.74
C ILE A 30 0.55 1.57 4.15
N ASP A 31 0.38 1.82 5.46
CA ASP A 31 -0.81 2.40 6.04
C ASP A 31 -0.59 3.92 6.20
N PHE A 32 -1.21 4.67 5.29
CA PHE A 32 -1.17 6.14 5.27
C PHE A 32 -1.83 6.80 6.49
N SER A 33 -2.51 6.05 7.38
CA SER A 33 -3.05 6.56 8.65
C SER A 33 -1.97 7.01 9.62
N SER A 34 -0.79 6.37 9.55
CA SER A 34 0.36 6.64 10.42
C SER A 34 1.07 7.98 10.13
N LEU A 35 0.82 8.61 8.98
CA LEU A 35 1.42 9.90 8.61
C LEU A 35 0.98 11.07 9.51
N ARG A 36 -0.20 10.98 10.15
CA ARG A 36 -0.74 12.07 10.99
C ARG A 36 -0.01 12.23 12.33
N ALA A 37 0.59 11.15 12.84
CA ALA A 37 1.34 11.15 14.10
C ALA A 37 2.78 11.68 13.92
N ALA A 38 3.41 11.41 12.77
CA ALA A 38 4.79 11.82 12.48
C ALA A 38 4.97 13.35 12.35
N THR A 39 3.91 14.09 12.00
CA THR A 39 4.00 15.54 11.76
C THR A 39 3.94 16.40 13.03
N LYS A 40 3.62 15.84 14.21
CA LYS A 40 3.45 16.64 15.43
C LYS A 40 4.70 16.77 16.29
N ASN A 41 5.70 15.89 16.17
CA ASN A 41 6.85 15.84 17.10
C ASN A 41 8.22 15.51 16.46
N ALA A 42 8.42 15.67 15.15
CA ALA A 42 9.72 15.34 14.54
C ALA A 42 10.79 16.43 14.83
N PRO A 43 11.91 16.10 15.50
CA PRO A 43 13.08 16.98 15.49
C PRO A 43 13.73 16.98 14.10
N ALA A 44 14.32 18.11 13.71
CA ALA A 44 15.10 18.21 12.49
C ALA A 44 16.33 17.28 12.57
N ALA A 45 16.28 16.15 11.87
CA ALA A 45 17.40 15.22 11.75
C ALA A 45 17.84 15.13 10.29
N GLY A 46 19.14 15.33 10.07
CA GLY A 46 19.76 15.48 8.77
C GLY A 46 19.64 14.25 7.87
N ALA A 47 19.59 14.52 6.57
CA ALA A 47 19.56 13.55 5.50
C ALA A 47 20.84 12.69 5.47
N ALA A 48 20.81 11.54 6.13
CA ALA A 48 21.72 10.45 5.81
C ALA A 48 21.14 9.73 4.58
N LYS A 49 21.55 10.16 3.39
CA LYS A 49 21.31 9.45 2.14
C LYS A 49 21.86 8.02 2.31
N ALA A 50 21.00 7.02 2.41
CA ALA A 50 21.44 5.62 2.40
C ALA A 50 22.28 5.42 1.14
N ALA A 51 23.51 4.93 1.30
CA ALA A 51 24.41 4.66 0.18
C ALA A 51 23.72 3.69 -0.81
N PRO A 52 23.90 3.87 -2.13
CA PRO A 52 23.30 2.99 -3.13
C PRO A 52 23.72 1.53 -2.90
N ALA A 53 22.83 0.57 -3.15
CA ALA A 53 23.08 -0.84 -2.91
C ALA A 53 24.27 -1.37 -3.73
N SER A 54 24.61 -0.71 -4.84
CA SER A 54 25.82 -0.97 -5.63
C SER A 54 27.14 -0.87 -4.85
N ALA A 55 27.17 -0.19 -3.70
CA ALA A 55 28.34 -0.11 -2.82
C ALA A 55 28.47 -1.31 -1.85
N ALA A 56 27.44 -2.15 -1.71
CA ALA A 56 27.40 -3.27 -0.79
C ALA A 56 27.34 -4.61 -1.53
N ALA A 57 28.36 -4.92 -2.33
CA ALA A 57 28.58 -6.26 -2.88
C ALA A 57 28.94 -7.24 -1.73
N ALA A 58 27.96 -7.59 -0.91
CA ALA A 58 28.08 -8.69 0.04
C ALA A 58 28.27 -9.98 -0.76
N ALA A 59 29.29 -10.77 -0.41
CA ALA A 59 29.45 -12.11 -0.96
C ALA A 59 28.13 -12.88 -0.78
N LYS A 60 27.57 -13.38 -1.90
CA LYS A 60 26.29 -14.11 -1.87
C LYS A 60 26.46 -15.34 -0.99
N PRO A 61 25.74 -15.45 0.14
CA PRO A 61 25.89 -16.58 1.03
C PRO A 61 25.45 -17.86 0.31
N ALA A 62 26.27 -18.91 0.42
CA ALA A 62 25.96 -20.21 -0.15
C ALA A 62 24.73 -20.81 0.54
N ALA A 63 23.85 -21.42 -0.25
CA ALA A 63 22.75 -22.20 0.26
C ALA A 63 23.17 -23.64 0.52
N SER A 64 22.68 -24.25 1.59
CA SER A 64 22.89 -25.68 1.81
C SER A 64 21.98 -26.50 0.88
N ALA A 65 22.42 -27.73 0.61
CA ALA A 65 21.60 -28.70 -0.11
C ALA A 65 20.32 -28.99 0.69
N GLY A 66 19.18 -29.06 -0.01
CA GLY A 66 17.89 -29.43 0.59
C GLY A 66 17.07 -28.28 1.20
N GLU A 67 17.54 -27.04 1.16
CA GLU A 67 16.75 -25.89 1.65
C GLU A 67 15.51 -25.62 0.79
N THR A 68 14.38 -25.32 1.45
CA THR A 68 13.11 -24.97 0.79
C THR A 68 12.96 -23.45 0.59
N PRO A 69 11.98 -22.99 -0.22
CA PRO A 69 11.66 -21.56 -0.32
C PRO A 69 11.31 -20.92 1.03
N GLU A 70 10.66 -21.66 1.94
CA GLU A 70 10.30 -21.21 3.28
C GLU A 70 11.53 -21.02 4.17
N ASP A 71 12.56 -21.86 4.03
CA ASP A 71 13.83 -21.70 4.73
C ASP A 71 14.53 -20.40 4.32
N TRP A 72 14.56 -20.13 3.01
CA TRP A 72 15.12 -18.88 2.48
C TRP A 72 14.31 -17.67 2.91
N TYR A 73 12.97 -17.76 2.90
CA TYR A 73 12.10 -16.69 3.40
C TYR A 73 12.37 -16.39 4.88
N ARG A 74 12.44 -17.42 5.73
CA ARG A 74 12.73 -17.24 7.16
C ARG A 74 14.10 -16.59 7.40
N ARG A 75 15.11 -17.00 6.63
CA ARG A 75 16.45 -16.39 6.69
C ARG A 75 16.43 -14.93 6.26
N ALA A 76 15.70 -14.61 5.18
CA ALA A 76 15.53 -13.24 4.72
C ALA A 76 14.85 -12.36 5.78
N ALA A 77 13.75 -12.85 6.37
CA ALA A 77 13.01 -12.14 7.42
C ALA A 77 13.86 -11.91 8.69
N ALA A 78 14.73 -12.85 9.06
CA ALA A 78 15.65 -12.65 10.17
C ALA A 78 16.69 -11.53 9.91
N LEU A 79 17.01 -11.29 8.64
CA LEU A 79 17.93 -10.23 8.21
C LEU A 79 17.23 -8.88 8.03
N ASP A 80 15.97 -8.86 7.58
CA ASP A 80 15.12 -7.66 7.41
C ASP A 80 14.46 -7.21 8.73
N ARG A 81 15.29 -7.00 9.75
CA ARG A 81 14.85 -6.51 11.07
C ARG A 81 14.95 -4.99 11.16
N PRO A 82 14.23 -4.37 12.12
CA PRO A 82 14.43 -2.95 12.43
C PRO A 82 15.92 -2.64 12.64
N ASN A 83 16.40 -1.57 12.02
CA ASN A 83 17.80 -1.11 12.05
C ASN A 83 18.83 -2.06 11.40
N ALA A 84 18.41 -2.95 10.48
CA ALA A 84 19.34 -3.72 9.67
C ALA A 84 20.25 -2.80 8.83
N ASN A 85 21.55 -3.09 8.83
CA ASN A 85 22.52 -2.35 8.01
C ASN A 85 22.42 -2.73 6.52
N ALA A 86 23.07 -1.95 5.65
CA ALA A 86 23.01 -2.16 4.20
C ALA A 86 23.41 -3.58 3.76
N LYS A 87 24.42 -4.19 4.42
CA LYS A 87 24.86 -5.57 4.12
C LYS A 87 23.79 -6.61 4.47
N ALA A 88 23.14 -6.45 5.62
CA ALA A 88 22.05 -7.32 6.04
C ALA A 88 20.84 -7.18 5.11
N LEU A 89 20.48 -5.96 4.71
CA LEU A 89 19.40 -5.71 3.76
C LEU A 89 19.69 -6.29 2.38
N ALA A 90 20.90 -6.13 1.84
CA ALA A 90 21.29 -6.77 0.58
C ALA A 90 21.23 -8.30 0.66
N SER A 91 21.60 -8.87 1.81
CA SER A 91 21.49 -10.31 2.06
C SER A 91 20.02 -10.76 2.18
N ALA A 92 19.16 -9.96 2.82
CA ALA A 92 17.73 -10.22 2.91
C ALA A 92 17.09 -10.22 1.51
N ALA A 93 17.38 -9.21 0.68
CA ALA A 93 16.89 -9.14 -0.70
C ALA A 93 17.32 -10.36 -1.52
N TYR A 94 18.57 -10.81 -1.37
CA TYR A 94 19.05 -12.01 -2.03
C TYR A 94 18.24 -13.26 -1.63
N TRP A 95 17.99 -13.46 -0.34
CA TRP A 95 17.23 -14.62 0.13
C TRP A 95 15.75 -14.55 -0.23
N TYR A 96 15.13 -13.36 -0.14
CA TYR A 96 13.77 -13.15 -0.64
C TYR A 96 13.68 -13.42 -2.13
N ARG A 97 14.63 -12.95 -2.95
CA ARG A 97 14.68 -13.26 -4.39
C ARG A 97 14.67 -14.76 -4.63
N LYS A 98 15.55 -15.48 -3.93
CA LYS A 98 15.66 -16.93 -4.08
C LYS A 98 14.35 -17.66 -3.74
N ALA A 99 13.68 -17.26 -2.66
CA ALA A 99 12.37 -17.79 -2.28
C ALA A 99 11.26 -17.40 -3.28
N ALA A 100 11.23 -16.14 -3.71
CA ALA A 100 10.25 -15.60 -4.65
C ALA A 100 10.31 -16.28 -6.03
N ASP A 101 11.53 -16.57 -6.51
CA ASP A 101 11.77 -17.29 -7.77
C ASP A 101 11.25 -18.73 -7.72
N LYS A 102 11.13 -19.31 -6.53
CA LYS A 102 10.50 -20.62 -6.29
C LYS A 102 9.04 -20.55 -5.87
N GLY A 103 8.41 -19.38 -6.01
CA GLY A 103 6.96 -19.23 -5.82
C GLY A 103 6.52 -18.90 -4.40
N ASN A 104 7.44 -18.63 -3.47
CA ASN A 104 7.05 -18.14 -2.14
C ASN A 104 6.45 -16.74 -2.26
N THR A 105 5.14 -16.63 -2.01
CA THR A 105 4.37 -15.40 -2.21
C THR A 105 4.76 -14.29 -1.22
N ASP A 106 5.01 -14.62 0.05
CA ASP A 106 5.43 -13.62 1.05
C ASP A 106 6.80 -13.01 0.70
N ALA A 107 7.71 -13.84 0.18
CA ALA A 107 8.99 -13.37 -0.32
C ALA A 107 8.85 -12.45 -1.54
N GLN A 108 7.91 -12.73 -2.46
CA GLN A 108 7.62 -11.83 -3.59
C GLN A 108 7.16 -10.46 -3.08
N VAL A 109 6.25 -10.44 -2.10
CA VAL A 109 5.71 -9.19 -1.55
C VAL A 109 6.78 -8.40 -0.80
N ASN A 110 7.59 -9.06 0.04
CA ASN A 110 8.64 -8.37 0.79
C ASN A 110 9.74 -7.85 -0.14
N LEU A 111 10.12 -8.63 -1.16
CA LEU A 111 11.11 -8.18 -2.13
C LEU A 111 10.58 -7.01 -2.98
N ALA A 112 9.31 -7.04 -3.38
CA ALA A 112 8.68 -5.93 -4.08
C ALA A 112 8.74 -4.64 -3.24
N ALA A 113 8.44 -4.73 -1.94
CA ALA A 113 8.55 -3.59 -1.03
C ALA A 113 10.00 -3.07 -0.92
N MET A 114 10.99 -3.96 -0.92
CA MET A 114 12.40 -3.57 -0.94
C MET A 114 12.76 -2.77 -2.21
N TYR A 115 12.24 -3.16 -3.38
CA TYR A 115 12.40 -2.41 -4.63
C TYR A 115 11.66 -1.08 -4.63
N THR A 116 10.44 -1.01 -4.09
CA THR A 116 9.70 0.26 -3.95
C THR A 116 10.44 1.27 -3.08
N LEU A 117 11.15 0.80 -2.05
CA LEU A 117 11.83 1.65 -1.06
C LEU A 117 13.33 1.82 -1.31
N GLY A 118 13.92 1.11 -2.29
CA GLY A 118 15.37 1.06 -2.48
C GLY A 118 16.13 0.50 -1.25
N ARG A 119 15.52 -0.43 -0.51
CA ARG A 119 16.11 -1.01 0.70
C ARG A 119 16.86 -2.28 0.35
N GLY A 120 18.20 -2.29 0.44
CA GLY A 120 19.02 -3.47 0.13
C GLY A 120 19.12 -3.83 -1.36
N VAL A 121 18.35 -3.15 -2.20
CA VAL A 121 18.38 -3.17 -3.67
C VAL A 121 18.23 -1.74 -4.16
N ASP A 122 18.65 -1.47 -5.38
CA ASP A 122 18.36 -0.18 -6.00
C ASP A 122 16.84 -0.03 -6.23
N LEU A 123 16.33 1.19 -6.13
CA LEU A 123 14.93 1.47 -6.33
C LEU A 123 14.52 1.11 -7.77
N ASP A 124 13.52 0.25 -7.91
CA ASP A 124 13.02 -0.22 -9.20
C ASP A 124 11.52 -0.52 -9.12
N GLY A 125 10.70 0.47 -9.51
CA GLY A 125 9.25 0.30 -9.47
C GLY A 125 8.70 -0.66 -10.53
N VAL A 126 9.44 -0.93 -11.63
CA VAL A 126 9.03 -1.93 -12.63
C VAL A 126 9.13 -3.33 -12.04
N GLU A 127 10.27 -3.63 -11.39
CA GLU A 127 10.48 -4.92 -10.75
C GLU A 127 9.57 -5.11 -9.51
N ALA A 128 9.31 -4.04 -8.75
CA ALA A 128 8.31 -4.06 -7.68
C ALA A 128 6.92 -4.42 -8.22
N ALA A 129 6.45 -3.72 -9.27
CA ALA A 129 5.15 -3.99 -9.90
C ALA A 129 5.03 -5.43 -10.39
N ARG A 130 6.09 -5.97 -11.00
CA ARG A 130 6.14 -7.36 -11.48
C ARG A 130 6.00 -8.37 -10.34
N LEU A 131 6.71 -8.15 -9.23
CA LEU A 131 6.67 -9.04 -8.06
C LEU A 131 5.33 -8.96 -7.32
N TYR A 132 4.80 -7.75 -7.12
CA TYR A 132 3.46 -7.58 -6.55
C TYR A 132 2.39 -8.22 -7.41
N ARG A 133 2.45 -8.08 -8.74
CA ARG A 133 1.51 -8.74 -9.66
C ARG A 133 1.52 -10.24 -9.51
N LYS A 134 2.70 -10.87 -9.52
CA LYS A 134 2.82 -12.32 -9.33
C LYS A 134 2.18 -12.78 -8.01
N ALA A 135 2.41 -12.03 -6.93
CA ALA A 135 1.83 -12.35 -5.62
C ALA A 135 0.32 -12.08 -5.55
N ALA A 136 -0.15 -11.03 -6.22
CA ALA A 136 -1.55 -10.61 -6.27
C ALA A 136 -2.41 -11.60 -7.07
N GLU A 137 -1.88 -12.10 -8.18
CA GLU A 137 -2.47 -13.18 -8.99
C GLU A 137 -2.53 -14.49 -8.21
N ALA A 138 -1.60 -14.72 -7.28
CA ALA A 138 -1.64 -15.84 -6.33
C ALA A 138 -2.59 -15.60 -5.13
N GLY A 139 -3.36 -14.51 -5.14
CA GLY A 139 -4.39 -14.20 -4.14
C GLY A 139 -3.90 -13.42 -2.91
N ASN A 140 -2.64 -12.99 -2.87
CA ASN A 140 -2.13 -12.25 -1.70
C ASN A 140 -2.75 -10.85 -1.59
N VAL A 141 -3.55 -10.64 -0.54
CA VAL A 141 -4.28 -9.38 -0.28
C VAL A 141 -3.35 -8.17 -0.23
N ARG A 142 -2.23 -8.29 0.50
CA ARG A 142 -1.25 -7.21 0.64
C ARG A 142 -0.61 -6.86 -0.71
N ALA A 143 -0.40 -7.85 -1.57
CA ALA A 143 0.10 -7.62 -2.92
C ALA A 143 -0.93 -6.93 -3.83
N GLN A 144 -2.19 -7.34 -3.75
CA GLN A 144 -3.30 -6.70 -4.48
C GLN A 144 -3.43 -5.23 -4.09
N TYR A 145 -3.46 -4.93 -2.79
CA TYR A 145 -3.48 -3.54 -2.31
C TYR A 145 -2.29 -2.73 -2.84
N ASN A 146 -1.06 -3.23 -2.69
CA ASN A 146 0.14 -2.50 -3.09
C ASN A 146 0.25 -2.33 -4.62
N LEU A 147 -0.24 -3.31 -5.39
CA LEU A 147 -0.30 -3.17 -6.84
C LEU A 147 -1.31 -2.08 -7.24
N GLY A 148 -2.46 -2.01 -6.54
CA GLY A 148 -3.40 -0.91 -6.67
C GLY A 148 -2.74 0.46 -6.42
N VAL A 149 -1.93 0.58 -5.36
CA VAL A 149 -1.16 1.80 -5.06
C VAL A 149 -0.16 2.15 -6.18
N ILE A 150 0.57 1.16 -6.70
CA ILE A 150 1.54 1.36 -7.77
C ILE A 150 0.86 1.92 -9.02
N TYR A 151 -0.26 1.34 -9.42
CA TYR A 151 -1.05 1.81 -10.57
C TYR A 151 -1.68 3.18 -10.32
N HIS A 152 -2.17 3.43 -9.10
CA HIS A 152 -2.77 4.71 -8.72
C HIS A 152 -1.76 5.86 -8.80
N LEU A 153 -0.54 5.63 -8.35
CA LEU A 153 0.51 6.64 -8.29
C LEU A 153 1.41 6.67 -9.53
N GLY A 154 1.46 5.59 -10.32
CA GLY A 154 2.41 5.43 -11.41
C GLY A 154 3.85 5.23 -10.91
N GLN A 155 4.03 4.46 -9.83
CA GLN A 155 5.36 4.25 -9.22
C GLN A 155 6.19 3.26 -10.04
N GLY A 156 7.01 3.81 -10.95
CA GLY A 156 7.88 3.04 -11.85
C GLY A 156 7.17 2.38 -13.03
N ILE A 157 5.84 2.48 -13.10
CA ILE A 157 5.04 2.11 -14.27
C ILE A 157 4.09 3.26 -14.64
N THR A 158 3.49 3.20 -15.82
CA THR A 158 2.45 4.17 -16.21
C THR A 158 1.27 4.09 -15.25
N LYS A 159 0.81 5.26 -14.79
CA LYS A 159 -0.38 5.38 -13.97
C LYS A 159 -1.61 4.87 -14.72
N ASP A 160 -2.40 4.03 -14.06
CA ASP A 160 -3.65 3.49 -14.60
C ASP A 160 -4.68 3.35 -13.48
N TYR A 161 -5.70 4.21 -13.48
CA TYR A 161 -6.73 4.19 -12.44
C TYR A 161 -7.66 2.99 -12.57
N ALA A 162 -7.87 2.44 -13.77
CA ALA A 162 -8.74 1.28 -13.97
C ALA A 162 -8.09 0.02 -13.36
N ASP A 163 -6.80 -0.19 -13.62
CA ASP A 163 -6.04 -1.26 -12.98
C ASP A 163 -5.95 -1.04 -11.45
N ALA A 164 -5.79 0.20 -10.98
CA ALA A 164 -5.79 0.50 -9.55
C ALA A 164 -7.11 0.07 -8.88
N ILE A 165 -8.26 0.42 -9.47
CA ILE A 165 -9.59 0.03 -8.98
C ILE A 165 -9.73 -1.49 -8.99
N HIS A 166 -9.34 -2.15 -10.07
CA HIS A 166 -9.41 -3.61 -10.17
C HIS A 166 -8.69 -4.31 -9.02
N TRP A 167 -7.46 -3.88 -8.73
CA TRP A 167 -6.65 -4.47 -7.68
C TRP A 167 -7.13 -4.09 -6.27
N TYR A 168 -7.60 -2.86 -6.06
CA TYR A 168 -8.23 -2.49 -4.80
C TYR A 168 -9.53 -3.25 -4.55
N GLU A 169 -10.37 -3.44 -5.55
CA GLU A 169 -11.61 -4.23 -5.42
C GLU A 169 -11.30 -5.68 -5.08
N SER A 170 -10.22 -6.24 -5.66
CA SER A 170 -9.75 -7.59 -5.35
C SER A 170 -9.30 -7.74 -3.89
N ALA A 171 -8.56 -6.76 -3.36
CA ALA A 171 -8.17 -6.72 -1.95
C ALA A 171 -9.39 -6.48 -1.03
N ALA A 172 -10.31 -5.60 -1.44
CA ALA A 172 -11.53 -5.29 -0.68
C ALA A 172 -12.47 -6.50 -0.55
N ARG A 173 -12.60 -7.34 -1.60
CA ARG A 173 -13.32 -8.63 -1.52
C ARG A 173 -12.75 -9.57 -0.46
N GLN A 174 -11.47 -9.42 -0.15
CA GLN A 174 -10.80 -10.19 0.91
C GLN A 174 -10.76 -9.45 2.26
N GLY A 175 -11.49 -8.33 2.38
CA GLY A 175 -11.64 -7.58 3.63
C GLY A 175 -10.59 -6.50 3.87
N ASP A 176 -9.76 -6.15 2.87
CA ASP A 176 -8.76 -5.10 3.05
C ASP A 176 -9.39 -3.71 3.18
N ALA A 177 -9.39 -3.18 4.41
CA ALA A 177 -10.01 -1.90 4.73
C ALA A 177 -9.26 -0.70 4.11
N ASN A 178 -7.96 -0.84 3.83
CA ASN A 178 -7.17 0.23 3.23
C ASN A 178 -7.48 0.36 1.73
N ALA A 179 -7.68 -0.76 1.03
CA ALA A 179 -8.16 -0.80 -0.34
C ALA A 179 -9.54 -0.15 -0.45
N MET A 180 -10.47 -0.49 0.45
CA MET A 180 -11.80 0.15 0.52
C MET A 180 -11.68 1.67 0.73
N ASN A 181 -10.81 2.12 1.64
CA ASN A 181 -10.57 3.54 1.89
C ASN A 181 -9.97 4.25 0.65
N ASN A 182 -9.06 3.61 -0.08
CA ASN A 182 -8.51 4.19 -1.31
C ASN A 182 -9.56 4.25 -2.43
N MET A 183 -10.41 3.24 -2.58
CA MET A 183 -11.55 3.30 -3.50
C MET A 183 -12.49 4.45 -3.17
N ALA A 184 -12.78 4.69 -1.89
CA ALA A 184 -13.60 5.81 -1.46
C ALA A 184 -13.02 7.16 -1.91
N PHE A 185 -11.71 7.34 -1.78
CA PHE A 185 -11.04 8.53 -2.31
C PHE A 185 -11.11 8.63 -3.83
N MET A 186 -10.93 7.52 -4.57
CA MET A 186 -11.04 7.52 -6.04
C MET A 186 -12.44 7.95 -6.50
N TYR A 187 -13.51 7.48 -5.83
CA TYR A 187 -14.87 7.97 -6.08
C TYR A 187 -15.09 9.43 -5.68
N GLY A 188 -14.52 9.88 -4.56
CA GLY A 188 -14.63 11.29 -4.14
C GLY A 188 -13.90 12.26 -5.07
N MET A 189 -12.84 11.79 -5.74
CA MET A 189 -12.03 12.59 -6.67
C MET A 189 -12.45 12.43 -8.14
N GLY A 190 -13.17 11.35 -8.48
CA GLY A 190 -13.46 10.98 -9.87
C GLY A 190 -12.24 10.43 -10.61
N GLU A 191 -11.34 9.74 -9.91
CA GLU A 191 -10.13 9.16 -10.50
C GLU A 191 -10.43 7.76 -11.04
N GLY A 192 -10.50 7.62 -12.38
CA GLY A 192 -10.82 6.34 -13.03
C GLY A 192 -12.29 5.90 -12.92
N VAL A 193 -13.10 6.65 -12.16
CA VAL A 193 -14.55 6.45 -11.97
C VAL A 193 -15.27 7.78 -12.03
N THR A 194 -16.58 7.75 -12.29
CA THR A 194 -17.43 8.93 -12.13
C THR A 194 -17.42 9.37 -10.67
N GLN A 195 -17.15 10.67 -10.44
CA GLN A 195 -17.14 11.22 -9.09
C GLN A 195 -18.49 11.00 -8.40
N SER A 196 -18.48 10.51 -7.16
CA SER A 196 -19.70 10.22 -6.39
C SER A 196 -19.45 10.29 -4.89
N ASN A 197 -20.12 11.23 -4.22
CA ASN A 197 -20.12 11.32 -2.75
C ASN A 197 -20.87 10.15 -2.10
N VAL A 198 -21.87 9.58 -2.79
CA VAL A 198 -22.59 8.37 -2.35
C VAL A 198 -21.65 7.17 -2.31
N GLU A 199 -20.91 6.92 -3.40
CA GLU A 199 -19.94 5.81 -3.45
C GLU A 199 -18.80 6.05 -2.46
N ALA A 200 -18.24 7.26 -2.41
CA ALA A 200 -17.21 7.60 -1.43
C ALA A 200 -17.67 7.31 0.01
N TYR A 201 -18.88 7.75 0.38
CA TYR A 201 -19.46 7.44 1.69
C TYR A 201 -19.57 5.93 1.94
N VAL A 202 -20.09 5.16 0.97
CA VAL A 202 -20.28 3.71 1.10
C VAL A 202 -18.95 3.00 1.33
N TRP A 203 -17.95 3.29 0.51
CA TRP A 203 -16.62 2.67 0.62
C TRP A 203 -15.90 3.09 1.90
N PHE A 204 -16.03 4.34 2.36
CA PHE A 204 -15.52 4.75 3.68
C PHE A 204 -16.25 4.05 4.83
N ALA A 205 -17.58 3.88 4.74
CA ALA A 205 -18.35 3.17 5.75
C ALA A 205 -17.94 1.69 5.87
N LEU A 206 -17.67 1.04 4.73
CA LEU A 206 -17.16 -0.34 4.68
C LEU A 206 -15.74 -0.43 5.27
N ALA A 207 -14.85 0.48 4.89
CA ALA A 207 -13.50 0.54 5.47
C ALA A 207 -13.55 0.73 6.99
N ALA A 208 -14.42 1.62 7.47
CA ALA A 208 -14.60 1.89 8.90
C ALA A 208 -15.15 0.68 9.66
N SER A 209 -16.13 -0.04 9.10
CA SER A 209 -16.67 -1.26 9.72
C SER A 209 -15.64 -2.40 9.80
N ARG A 210 -14.56 -2.32 9.00
CA ARG A 210 -13.42 -3.25 8.99
C ARG A 210 -12.17 -2.70 9.68
N GLY A 211 -12.32 -1.67 10.52
CA GLY A 211 -11.27 -1.23 11.43
C GLY A 211 -10.36 -0.12 10.90
N ASN A 212 -10.61 0.43 9.71
CA ASN A 212 -9.90 1.64 9.27
C ASN A 212 -10.47 2.86 10.01
N THR A 213 -9.71 3.37 10.98
CA THR A 213 -10.12 4.46 11.86
C THR A 213 -10.22 5.81 11.13
N ASP A 214 -9.35 6.06 10.16
CA ASP A 214 -9.40 7.26 9.31
C ASP A 214 -10.70 7.30 8.47
N ALA A 215 -11.17 6.14 8.03
CA ALA A 215 -12.32 6.04 7.14
C ALA A 215 -13.61 6.51 7.82
N ALA A 216 -13.73 6.40 9.15
CA ALA A 216 -14.89 6.91 9.88
C ALA A 216 -14.98 8.44 9.78
N GLU A 217 -13.86 9.15 9.97
CA GLU A 217 -13.81 10.61 9.81
C GLU A 217 -14.13 11.01 8.36
N ASN A 218 -13.57 10.30 7.38
CA ASN A 218 -13.78 10.60 5.97
C ASN A 218 -15.22 10.27 5.52
N ARG A 219 -15.85 9.23 6.08
CA ARG A 219 -17.27 8.91 5.88
C ARG A 219 -18.14 10.08 6.36
N ASP A 220 -17.89 10.58 7.56
CA ASP A 220 -18.71 11.66 8.14
C ASP A 220 -18.53 12.97 7.36
N LEU A 221 -17.31 13.21 6.86
CA LEU A 221 -17.06 14.30 5.93
C LEU A 221 -17.84 14.12 4.61
N ALA A 222 -17.83 12.92 4.03
CA ALA A 222 -18.63 12.61 2.84
C ALA A 222 -20.13 12.88 3.07
N ALA A 223 -20.65 12.43 4.21
CA ALA A 223 -22.04 12.62 4.60
C ALA A 223 -22.44 14.09 4.75
N SER A 224 -21.49 14.95 5.16
CA SER A 224 -21.72 16.39 5.33
C SER A 224 -21.92 17.13 4.00
N GLU A 225 -21.42 16.57 2.90
CA GLU A 225 -21.58 17.10 1.54
C GLU A 225 -22.78 16.48 0.79
N MET A 226 -23.50 15.55 1.41
CA MET A 226 -24.62 14.82 0.81
C MET A 226 -25.97 15.44 1.16
N THR A 227 -26.90 15.36 0.22
CA THR A 227 -28.33 15.63 0.45
C THR A 227 -28.99 14.49 1.24
N PRO A 228 -30.18 14.72 1.84
CA PRO A 228 -30.96 13.65 2.48
C PRO A 228 -31.25 12.48 1.53
N GLU A 229 -31.52 12.77 0.26
CA GLU A 229 -31.81 11.74 -0.75
C GLU A 229 -30.56 10.91 -1.08
N GLU A 230 -29.39 11.53 -1.21
CA GLU A 230 -28.12 10.82 -1.40
C GLU A 230 -27.78 9.93 -0.20
N ARG A 231 -28.07 10.38 1.04
CA ARG A 231 -27.88 9.54 2.23
C ARG A 231 -28.79 8.31 2.23
N ARG A 232 -30.03 8.43 1.75
CA ARG A 232 -30.94 7.29 1.57
C ARG A 232 -30.40 6.30 0.55
N LYS A 233 -29.96 6.79 -0.62
CA LYS A 233 -29.31 5.96 -1.65
C LYS A 233 -28.06 5.26 -1.13
N ALA A 234 -27.27 5.93 -0.29
CA ALA A 234 -26.08 5.35 0.29
C ALA A 234 -26.37 4.15 1.21
N GLN A 235 -27.48 4.17 1.97
CA GLN A 235 -27.89 3.03 2.80
C GLN A 235 -28.23 1.80 1.94
N GLU A 236 -28.99 2.00 0.86
CA GLU A 236 -29.34 0.92 -0.08
C GLU A 236 -28.08 0.40 -0.79
N ARG A 237 -27.20 1.31 -1.22
CA ARG A 237 -25.96 0.97 -1.91
C ARG A 237 -24.98 0.21 -1.01
N PHE A 238 -24.87 0.58 0.26
CA PHE A 238 -24.03 -0.12 1.23
C PHE A 238 -24.38 -1.61 1.31
N ALA A 239 -25.67 -1.93 1.50
CA ALA A 239 -26.13 -3.32 1.55
C ALA A 239 -25.87 -4.10 0.24
N GLN A 240 -25.96 -3.41 -0.91
CA GLN A 240 -25.63 -4.01 -2.20
C GLN A 240 -24.14 -4.33 -2.32
N VAL A 241 -23.27 -3.42 -1.88
CA VAL A 241 -21.81 -3.63 -1.95
C VAL A 241 -21.38 -4.73 -1.00
N GLU A 242 -21.93 -4.79 0.23
CA GLU A 242 -21.65 -5.92 1.15
C GLU A 242 -21.98 -7.27 0.49
N LYS A 243 -23.17 -7.38 -0.11
CA LYS A 243 -23.57 -8.57 -0.84
C LYS A 243 -22.66 -8.88 -2.03
N GLN A 244 -22.25 -7.86 -2.80
CA GLN A 244 -21.36 -8.02 -3.97
C GLN A 244 -19.96 -8.52 -3.57
N LEU A 245 -19.48 -8.11 -2.41
CA LEU A 245 -18.18 -8.52 -1.88
C LEU A 245 -18.25 -9.83 -1.08
N GLY A 246 -19.45 -10.39 -0.84
CA GLY A 246 -19.64 -11.62 -0.07
C GLY A 246 -19.43 -11.42 1.43
N MET A 247 -19.80 -10.24 1.93
CA MET A 247 -19.59 -9.80 3.32
C MET A 247 -20.85 -9.87 4.17
#